data_AF-A0A537D9Y8-F1
#
_entry.id   AF-A0A537D9Y8-F1
#
_cell.length_a   1.000
_cell.length_b   1.000
_cell.length_c   1.000
_cell.angle_alpha   90.00
_cell.angle_beta   90.00
_cell.angle_gamma   90.00
#
_symmetry.space_group_name_H-M   'P 1'
#
loop_
_entity.id
_entity.type
_entity.pdbx_description
1 polymer ?
#
loop_
_entity_poly.entity_id
_entity_poly.type
_entity_poly.pdbx_seq_one_letter_code
_entity_poly.pdbx_strand_id
1 'polypeptide(L)' 'MSAAAMSSETRQTLTLYRALKNCGGEAELAKALDVSVESLSRWLTGHEAPSVKVYMAALSLVATGRIKRAKST' A
#
# COMPACT_ATOMS: atom_id res chain seq x y z
N MET A 1 -9.38 -22.51 -0.76
CA MET A 1 -8.76 -21.29 -0.17
C MET A 1 -8.92 -21.38 1.34
N SER A 2 -7.86 -21.18 2.14
CA SER A 2 -7.91 -21.33 3.60
C SER A 2 -8.30 -20.01 4.29
N ALA A 3 -8.96 -20.09 5.45
CA ALA A 3 -9.38 -18.92 6.24
C ALA A 3 -8.23 -18.00 6.68
N ALA A 4 -7.01 -18.54 6.79
CA ALA A 4 -5.82 -17.75 7.09
C ALA A 4 -5.45 -16.79 5.95
N ALA A 5 -5.62 -17.21 4.69
CA ALA A 5 -5.32 -16.41 3.50
C ALA A 5 -6.23 -15.18 3.40
N MET A 6 -7.55 -15.35 3.58
CA MET A 6 -8.52 -14.25 3.61
C MET A 6 -8.23 -13.24 4.74
N SER A 7 -7.85 -13.73 5.92
CA SER A 7 -7.52 -12.87 7.07
C SER A 7 -6.24 -12.05 6.85
N SER A 8 -5.25 -12.60 6.14
CA SER A 8 -4.04 -11.86 5.75
C SER A 8 -4.31 -10.86 4.63
N GLU A 9 -5.08 -11.25 3.61
CA GLU A 9 -5.44 -10.40 2.49
C GLU A 9 -6.19 -9.16 2.97
N THR A 10 -7.18 -9.35 3.85
CA THR A 10 -7.93 -8.25 4.47
C THR A 10 -7.01 -7.30 5.27
N ARG A 11 -6.02 -7.82 6.00
CA ARG A 11 -5.06 -6.99 6.76
C ARG A 11 -4.10 -6.23 5.85
N GLN A 12 -3.68 -6.82 4.74
CA GLN A 12 -2.82 -6.17 3.74
C GLN A 12 -3.59 -5.04 3.04
N THR A 13 -4.80 -5.32 2.56
CA THR A 13 -5.68 -4.35 1.92
C THR A 13 -6.01 -3.18 2.86
N LEU A 14 -6.33 -3.43 4.14
CA LEU A 14 -6.54 -2.36 5.13
C LEU A 14 -5.30 -1.49 5.35
N THR A 15 -4.11 -2.09 5.32
CA THR A 15 -2.85 -1.34 5.45
C THR A 15 -2.64 -0.44 4.25
N LEU A 16 -2.87 -0.94 3.04
CA LEU A 16 -2.79 -0.15 1.81
C LEU A 16 -3.81 0.99 1.82
N TYR A 17 -5.05 0.77 2.26
CA TYR A 17 -6.04 1.85 2.40
C TYR A 17 -5.64 2.93 3.42
N ARG A 18 -4.96 2.56 4.51
CA ARG A 18 -4.43 3.53 5.47
C ARG A 18 -3.28 4.34 4.86
N ALA A 19 -2.35 3.67 4.17
CA ALA A 19 -1.28 4.34 3.45
C ALA A 19 -1.84 5.29 2.38
N LEU A 20 -2.89 4.87 1.67
CA LEU A 20 -3.59 5.65 0.65
C LEU A 20 -4.10 6.97 1.21
N LYS A 21 -4.77 6.92 2.37
CA LYS A 21 -5.27 8.10 3.08
C LYS A 21 -4.14 9.02 3.52
N ASN A 22 -3.01 8.46 3.99
CA ASN A 22 -1.85 9.26 4.42
C ASN A 22 -1.11 9.92 3.24
N CYS A 23 -1.05 9.24 2.09
CA CYS A 23 -0.36 9.71 0.89
C CYS A 23 -1.22 10.69 0.05
N GLY A 24 -2.54 10.69 0.22
CA GLY A 24 -3.45 11.59 -0.50
C GLY A 24 -4.02 11.03 -1.79
N GLY A 25 -3.95 9.71 -2.01
CA GLY A 25 -4.55 9.04 -3.18
C GLY A 25 -3.66 7.99 -3.82
N GLU A 26 -4.18 7.29 -4.83
CA GLU A 26 -3.52 6.14 -5.46
C GLU A 26 -2.24 6.53 -6.20
N ALA A 27 -2.25 7.65 -6.93
CA ALA A 27 -1.08 8.12 -7.68
C ALA A 27 0.11 8.42 -6.76
N GLU A 28 -0.12 9.15 -5.67
CA GLU A 28 0.93 9.49 -4.71
C GLU A 28 1.41 8.27 -3.93
N LEU A 29 0.50 7.34 -3.58
CA LEU A 29 0.89 6.09 -2.95
C LEU A 29 1.71 5.20 -3.90
N ALA A 30 1.29 5.06 -5.15
CA ALA A 30 2.00 4.27 -6.15
C ALA A 30 3.42 4.81 -6.37
N LYS A 31 3.56 6.14 -6.46
CA LYS A 31 4.86 6.82 -6.50
C LYS A 31 5.70 6.55 -5.25
N ALA A 32 5.10 6.64 -4.05
CA ALA A 32 5.80 6.40 -2.80
C ALA A 32 6.28 4.95 -2.62
N LEU A 33 5.56 4.00 -3.23
CA LEU A 33 5.89 2.58 -3.22
C LEU A 33 6.76 2.15 -4.42
N ASP A 34 7.02 3.04 -5.37
CA ASP A 34 7.72 2.77 -6.63
C ASP A 34 7.06 1.63 -7.44
N VAL A 35 5.75 1.75 -7.65
CA VAL A 35 4.92 0.76 -8.37
C VAL A 35 3.97 1.46 -9.33
N SER A 36 3.36 0.70 -10.25
CA SER A 36 2.30 1.24 -11.10
C SER A 36 0.98 1.42 -10.32
N VAL A 37 0.19 2.41 -10.73
CA VAL A 37 -1.18 2.62 -10.20
C VAL A 37 -2.06 1.39 -10.47
N GLU A 38 -1.86 0.73 -11.61
CA GLU A 38 -2.60 -0.48 -11.97
C GLU A 38 -2.35 -1.62 -10.97
N SER A 39 -1.08 -1.91 -10.65
CA SER A 39 -0.74 -2.93 -9.65
C SER A 39 -1.33 -2.59 -8.28
N LEU A 40 -1.24 -1.30 -7.89
CA LEU A 40 -1.84 -0.84 -6.64
C LEU A 40 -3.36 -1.05 -6.61
N SER A 41 -4.06 -0.74 -7.69
CA SER A 41 -5.52 -0.91 -7.80
C SER A 41 -5.94 -2.38 -7.66
N ARG A 42 -5.19 -3.31 -8.28
CA ARG A 42 -5.42 -4.76 -8.12
C ARG A 42 -5.25 -5.23 -6.68
N TRP A 43 -4.31 -4.66 -5.93
CA TRP A 43 -4.15 -4.97 -4.50
C TRP A 43 -5.25 -4.38 -3.62
N LEU A 44 -5.70 -3.16 -3.93
CA LEU A 44 -6.78 -2.50 -3.19
C LEU A 44 -8.13 -3.20 -3.39
N THR A 45 -8.35 -3.78 -4.57
CA THR A 45 -9.56 -4.57 -4.89
C THR A 45 -9.48 -6.02 -4.42
N GLY A 46 -8.34 -6.47 -3.87
CA GLY A 46 -8.12 -7.86 -3.47
C GLY A 46 -7.98 -8.84 -4.63
N HIS A 47 -7.81 -8.34 -5.87
CA HIS A 47 -7.56 -9.18 -7.04
C HIS A 47 -6.19 -9.85 -6.98
N GLU A 48 -5.21 -9.17 -6.39
CA GLU A 48 -3.84 -9.68 -6.20
C GLU A 48 -3.32 -9.32 -4.81
N ALA A 49 -2.36 -10.09 -4.30
CA ALA A 49 -1.61 -9.74 -3.10
C ALA A 49 -0.32 -8.97 -3.46
N PRO A 50 0.03 -7.90 -2.73
CA PRO A 50 1.32 -7.25 -2.88
C PRO A 50 2.46 -8.17 -2.43
N SER A 51 3.67 -7.93 -2.95
CA SER A 51 4.86 -8.57 -2.40
C SER A 51 5.11 -8.13 -0.95
N VAL A 52 5.83 -8.98 -0.19
CA VAL A 52 6.22 -8.65 1.21
C VAL A 52 6.96 -7.32 1.29
N LYS A 53 7.83 -7.01 0.31
CA LYS A 53 8.56 -5.73 0.24
C LYS A 53 7.61 -4.54 0.18
N VAL A 54 6.60 -4.59 -0.69
CA VAL A 54 5.61 -3.53 -0.85
C VAL A 54 4.77 -3.40 0.42
N TYR A 55 4.36 -4.51 1.03
CA TYR A 55 3.60 -4.49 2.28
C TYR A 55 4.37 -3.81 3.42
N MET A 56 5.68 -4.10 3.58
CA MET A 56 6.52 -3.47 4.59
C MET A 56 6.75 -1.97 4.33
N ALA A 57 6.86 -1.56 3.06
CA ALA A 57 6.93 -0.15 2.70
C ALA A 57 5.62 0.60 3.05
N ALA A 58 4.47 -0.01 2.76
CA ALA A 58 3.17 0.54 3.12
C ALA A 58 2.99 0.68 4.64
N LEU A 59 3.42 -0.32 5.44
CA LEU A 59 3.45 -0.21 6.90
C LEU A 59 4.31 0.96 7.39
N SER A 60 5.47 1.17 6.77
CA SER A 60 6.36 2.28 7.12
C SER A 60 5.70 3.64 6.85
N LEU A 61 4.97 3.77 5.74
CA LEU A 61 4.18 4.98 5.42
C LEU A 61 3.03 5.22 6.41
N VAL A 62 2.38 4.15 6.89
CA VAL A 62 1.35 4.26 7.92
C VAL A 62 1.94 4.70 9.26
N ALA A 63 3.08 4.12 9.66
CA ALA A 63 3.74 4.41 10.94
C ALA A 63 4.34 5.83 11.00
N THR A 64 4.85 6.34 9.87
CA THR A 64 5.50 7.67 9.81
C THR A 64 4.52 8.83 9.63
N GLY A 65 3.24 8.55 9.34
CA GLY A 65 2.15 9.52 9.34
C GLY A 65 2.13 10.53 8.19
N ARG A 66 3.25 10.79 7.51
CA ARG A 66 3.36 11.58 6.28
C ARG A 66 4.61 11.17 5.51
N ILE A 67 4.52 11.08 4.19
CA ILE A 67 5.69 11.01 3.32
C ILE A 67 6.51 12.27 3.60
N LYS A 68 7.74 12.14 4.09
CA LYS A 68 8.70 13.26 4.03
C LYS A 68 8.83 13.58 2.55
N ARG A 69 8.23 14.70 2.11
CA ARG A 69 8.37 15.25 0.76
C ARG A 69 9.87 15.24 0.45
N ALA A 70 10.32 14.28 -0.34
CA ALA A 70 11.71 14.22 -0.77
C ALA A 70 11.98 15.52 -1.52
N LYS A 71 12.90 16.30 -0.98
CA LYS A 71 13.32 17.60 -1.49
C LYS A 71 13.90 17.37 -2.90
N SER A 72 13.17 17.79 -3.94
CA SER A 72 13.79 18.11 -5.23
C SER A 72 14.63 19.36 -4.99
N THR A 73 15.93 19.16 -4.80
CA THR A 73 16.98 20.12 -5.18
C THR A 73 17.28 19.96 -6.66
#